data_AF-A0A814M171-F1
#
_entry.id   AF-A0A814M171-F1
#
_cell.length_a   1.000
_cell.length_b   1.000
_cell.length_c   1.000
_cell.angle_alpha   90.00
_cell.angle_beta   90.00
_cell.angle_gamma   90.00
#
_symmetry.space_group_name_H-M   'P 1'
#
loop_
_entity.id
_entity.type
_entity.pdbx_description
1 polymer ?
#
loop_
_entity_poly.entity_id
_entity_poly.type
_entity_poly.pdbx_seq_one_letter_code
_entity_poly.pdbx_strand_id
1 'polypeptide(L)'
;MTSSNTLIEPIAVIGIACEFAGDIHCANDLWYTLKESQDVGNATTIDRFDLKSFTSHMLNMDNNGQLRQQLLRVDAEPANIDPCHRSLILKFVDLLDAAG
;
A
#
# COMPACT_ATOMS: atom_id res chain seq x y z
N MET A 1 -0.51 26.77 -30.34
CA MET A 1 0.57 26.59 -29.35
C MET A 1 0.94 25.11 -29.35
N THR A 2 1.80 24.67 -30.27
CA THR A 2 2.27 23.28 -30.35
C THR A 2 3.68 23.21 -29.81
N SER A 3 3.78 23.01 -28.49
CA SER A 3 5.06 22.74 -27.83
C SER A 3 5.48 21.29 -28.09
N SER A 4 5.95 20.97 -29.28
CA SER A 4 6.65 19.70 -29.55
C SER A 4 8.13 19.99 -29.72
N ASN A 5 8.77 20.32 -28.61
CA ASN A 5 10.19 20.01 -28.47
C ASN A 5 10.31 18.55 -28.00
N THR A 6 11.43 17.92 -28.33
CA THR A 6 12.13 16.83 -27.63
C THR A 6 12.17 15.47 -28.33
N LEU A 7 13.38 14.93 -28.37
CA LEU A 7 13.83 13.64 -28.94
C LEU A 7 13.21 12.39 -28.27
N ILE A 8 12.11 12.55 -27.53
CA ILE A 8 11.52 11.52 -26.67
C ILE A 8 10.06 11.35 -27.07
N GLU A 9 9.69 10.10 -27.39
CA GLU A 9 8.31 9.72 -27.66
C GLU A 9 7.48 9.82 -26.37
N PRO A 10 6.32 10.50 -26.39
CA PRO A 10 5.47 10.62 -25.21
C PRO A 10 4.82 9.27 -24.87
N ILE A 11 4.94 8.85 -23.61
CA ILE A 11 4.30 7.64 -23.08
C ILE A 11 2.90 8.02 -22.57
N ALA A 12 1.87 7.37 -23.11
CA ALA A 12 0.50 7.50 -22.62
C ALA A 12 0.18 6.43 -21.57
N VAL A 13 -0.49 6.82 -20.48
CA VAL A 13 -1.08 5.90 -19.51
C VAL A 13 -2.48 5.53 -20.01
N ILE A 14 -2.67 4.27 -20.41
CA ILE A 14 -3.92 3.78 -21.01
C ILE A 14 -4.88 3.13 -20.00
N GLY A 15 -4.39 2.78 -18.82
CA GLY A 15 -5.19 2.15 -17.78
C GLY A 15 -4.46 2.12 -16.45
N ILE A 16 -5.23 2.01 -15.35
CA ILE A 16 -4.73 1.80 -14.00
C ILE A 16 -5.59 0.75 -13.31
N ALA A 17 -4.99 -0.02 -12.41
CA ALA A 17 -5.71 -0.89 -11.48
C ALA A 17 -5.42 -0.44 -10.05
N CYS A 18 -6.45 -0.45 -9.19
CA CYS A 18 -6.39 0.15 -7.87
C CYS A 18 -6.59 -0.90 -6.76
N GLU A 19 -5.75 -0.85 -5.72
CA GLU A 19 -5.99 -1.48 -4.41
C GLU A 19 -5.50 -0.49 -3.34
N PHE A 20 -6.36 0.45 -2.94
CA PHE A 20 -5.98 1.45 -1.95
C PHE A 20 -6.82 1.30 -0.68
N ALA A 21 -6.31 1.87 0.42
CA ALA A 21 -7.04 1.94 1.69
C ALA A 21 -8.39 2.66 1.50
N GLY A 22 -9.38 2.29 2.30
CA GLY A 22 -10.74 2.86 2.19
C GLY A 22 -11.63 2.18 1.15
N ASP A 23 -11.39 0.91 0.84
CA ASP A 23 -12.20 0.09 -0.08
C ASP A 23 -12.19 0.60 -1.55
N ILE A 24 -11.04 1.12 -1.98
CA ILE A 24 -10.87 1.72 -3.31
C ILE A 24 -10.29 0.68 -4.27
N HIS A 25 -11.12 0.21 -5.21
CA HIS A 25 -10.76 -0.87 -6.15
C HIS A 25 -10.71 -0.45 -7.61
N CYS A 26 -11.13 0.78 -7.95
CA CYS A 26 -11.08 1.29 -9.32
C CYS A 26 -10.60 2.75 -9.42
N ALA A 27 -10.31 3.19 -10.64
CA ALA A 27 -9.84 4.56 -10.92
C ALA A 27 -10.89 5.63 -10.55
N ASN A 28 -12.18 5.31 -10.72
CA ASN A 28 -13.26 6.25 -10.44
C ASN A 28 -13.42 6.50 -8.93
N ASP A 29 -13.32 5.44 -8.11
CA ASP A 29 -13.35 5.54 -6.65
C ASP A 29 -12.16 6.34 -6.15
N LEU A 30 -10.96 6.05 -6.67
CA LEU A 30 -9.76 6.81 -6.36
C LEU A 30 -9.95 8.30 -6.68
N TRP A 31 -10.48 8.62 -7.86
CA TRP A 31 -10.71 10.00 -8.27
C TRP A 31 -11.73 10.70 -7.38
N TYR A 32 -12.81 10.01 -6.99
CA TYR A 32 -13.81 10.54 -6.09
C TYR A 32 -13.22 10.84 -4.71
N THR A 33 -12.50 9.90 -4.11
CA THR A 33 -11.83 10.07 -2.80
C THR A 33 -10.83 11.23 -2.84
N LEU A 34 -10.01 11.33 -3.88
CA LEU A 34 -9.03 12.41 -4.04
C LEU A 34 -9.71 13.77 -4.17
N LYS A 35 -10.77 13.84 -4.98
CA LYS A 35 -11.52 15.08 -5.19
C LYS A 35 -12.19 15.57 -3.91
N GLU A 36 -12.78 14.66 -3.14
CA GLU A 36 -13.45 14.96 -1.88
C GLU A 36 -12.47 15.07 -0.69
N SER A 37 -11.16 14.86 -0.93
CA SER A 37 -10.10 14.87 0.10
C SER A 37 -10.45 14.03 1.34
N GLN A 38 -11.02 12.84 1.10
CA GLN A 38 -11.47 11.96 2.18
C GLN A 38 -10.29 11.30 2.90
N ASP A 39 -10.33 11.30 4.23
CA ASP A 39 -9.39 10.52 5.05
C ASP A 39 -9.82 9.05 5.07
N VAL A 40 -8.97 8.19 4.51
CA VAL A 40 -9.17 6.73 4.42
C VAL A 40 -8.25 5.96 5.37
N GLY A 41 -7.52 6.68 6.23
CA GLY A 41 -6.60 6.10 7.20
C GLY A 41 -7.36 5.37 8.32
N ASN A 42 -7.11 4.06 8.45
CA ASN A 42 -7.63 3.26 9.56
C ASN A 42 -6.49 2.86 10.50
N ALA A 43 -6.81 2.74 11.79
CA ALA A 43 -5.88 2.17 12.76
C ALA A 43 -5.48 0.75 12.35
N THR A 44 -4.23 0.38 12.60
CA THR A 44 -3.73 -0.97 12.31
C THR A 44 -4.53 -2.02 13.10
N THR A 45 -4.93 -3.08 12.42
CA THR A 45 -5.65 -4.20 13.03
C THR A 45 -4.67 -5.11 13.77
N ILE A 46 -5.09 -5.64 14.93
CA ILE A 46 -4.30 -6.59 15.74
C ILE A 46 -3.91 -7.86 14.97
N ASP A 47 -4.71 -8.24 13.97
CA ASP A 47 -4.47 -9.37 13.07
C ASP A 47 -3.26 -9.16 12.17
N ARG A 48 -3.05 -7.92 11.68
CA ARG A 48 -1.86 -7.59 10.87
C ARG A 48 -0.66 -7.27 11.75
N PHE A 49 -0.86 -6.41 12.75
CA PHE A 49 0.20 -5.95 13.65
C PHE A 49 -0.39 -5.22 14.86
N ASP A 50 -0.01 -5.65 16.06
CA ASP A 50 -0.40 -4.95 17.29
C ASP A 50 0.48 -3.72 17.54
N LEU A 51 -0.01 -2.57 17.05
CA LEU A 51 0.65 -1.28 17.24
C LEU A 51 0.70 -0.84 18.71
N LYS A 52 -0.28 -1.21 19.54
CA LYS A 52 -0.33 -0.81 20.96
C LYS A 52 0.73 -1.55 21.77
N SER A 53 0.88 -2.85 21.54
CA SER A 53 1.95 -3.65 22.12
C SER A 53 3.32 -3.12 21.70
N PHE A 54 3.52 -2.87 20.40
CA PHE A 54 4.77 -2.34 19.87
C PHE A 54 5.18 -1.00 20.50
N THR A 55 4.27 -0.03 20.50
CA THR A 55 4.54 1.31 21.03
C THR A 55 4.79 1.30 22.54
N SER A 56 4.04 0.50 23.30
CA SER A 56 4.24 0.35 24.76
C SER A 56 5.59 -0.29 25.09
N HIS A 57 6.05 -1.24 24.28
CA HIS A 57 7.35 -1.90 24.46
C HIS A 57 8.53 -1.01 24.05
N MET A 58 8.37 -0.20 23.00
CA MET A 58 9.47 0.61 22.47
C MET A 58 9.69 1.91 23.27
N LEU A 59 8.63 2.48 23.86
CA LEU A 59 8.72 3.67 24.73
C LEU A 59 9.11 3.34 26.18
N ASN A 60 9.02 2.07 26.59
CA ASN A 60 9.67 1.59 27.82
C ASN A 60 11.16 1.35 27.53
N MET A 61 11.93 2.44 27.48
CA MET A 61 13.38 2.31 27.62
C MET A 61 13.64 1.70 29.00
N ASP A 62 14.23 0.51 29.03
CA ASP A 62 14.87 0.08 30.26
C ASP A 62 16.00 1.07 30.58
N ASN A 63 16.25 1.36 31.85
CA ASN A 63 17.35 2.23 32.27
C ASN A 63 18.74 1.64 31.92
N ASN A 64 18.78 0.49 31.23
CA ASN A 64 19.95 -0.31 30.92
C ASN A 64 20.31 -0.29 29.42
N GLY A 65 19.55 0.43 28.58
CA GLY A 65 19.89 0.68 27.17
C GLY A 65 19.92 -0.58 26.30
N GLN A 66 19.27 -1.67 26.71
CA GLN A 66 19.29 -2.93 25.97
C GLN A 66 18.01 -3.06 25.14
N LEU A 67 18.13 -2.83 23.84
CA LEU A 67 17.06 -3.14 22.89
C LEU A 67 16.86 -4.66 22.84
N ARG A 68 15.75 -5.17 23.38
CA ARG A 68 15.38 -6.59 23.25
C ARG A 68 15.19 -6.90 21.77
N GLN A 69 16.08 -7.71 21.19
CA GLN A 69 16.17 -8.09 19.76
C GLN A 69 14.99 -8.91 19.19
N GLN A 70 13.77 -8.71 19.64
CA GLN A 70 12.59 -9.46 19.17
C GLN A 70 11.46 -8.52 18.76
N LEU A 71 11.78 -7.47 17.99
CA LEU A 71 10.85 -6.38 17.73
C LEU A 71 9.80 -6.65 16.63
N LEU A 72 10.03 -7.61 15.74
CA LEU A 72 9.00 -8.10 14.81
C LEU A 72 9.13 -9.62 14.66
N ARG A 73 8.40 -10.36 15.49
CA ARG A 73 7.94 -11.68 15.07
C ARG A 73 6.74 -11.45 14.18
N VAL A 74 6.99 -11.47 12.86
CA VAL A 74 5.92 -11.66 11.89
C VAL A 74 5.61 -13.15 11.97
N ASP A 75 4.66 -13.54 12.81
CA ASP A 75 4.15 -14.92 12.89
C ASP A 75 3.29 -15.25 11.65
N ALA A 76 3.77 -14.88 10.47
CA ALA A 76 3.20 -15.33 9.22
C ALA A 76 3.68 -16.77 9.01
N GLU A 77 2.75 -17.72 9.14
CA GLU A 77 2.80 -19.00 8.42
C GLU A 77 3.31 -18.72 7.00
N PRO A 78 4.29 -19.49 6.47
CA PRO A 78 4.83 -19.25 5.13
C PRO A 78 3.78 -19.60 4.08
N ALA A 79 2.81 -18.71 3.88
CA ALA A 79 2.12 -18.57 2.63
C ALA A 79 3.21 -18.32 1.58
N ASN A 80 3.37 -19.27 0.67
CA ASN A 80 4.50 -19.43 -0.27
C ASN A 80 4.76 -18.23 -1.20
N ILE A 81 4.02 -17.13 -1.07
CA ILE A 81 4.18 -15.89 -1.82
C ILE A 81 3.89 -14.68 -0.92
N ASP A 82 4.77 -13.69 -0.98
CA ASP A 82 4.54 -12.41 -0.31
C ASP A 82 3.22 -11.76 -0.80
N PRO A 83 2.39 -11.20 0.10
CA PRO A 83 1.12 -10.58 -0.27
C PRO A 83 1.24 -9.49 -1.35
N CYS A 84 2.36 -8.75 -1.41
CA CYS A 84 2.59 -7.72 -2.42
C CYS A 84 2.68 -8.32 -3.82
N HIS A 85 3.39 -9.45 -3.96
CA HIS A 85 3.49 -10.15 -5.25
C HIS A 85 2.11 -10.70 -5.67
N ARG A 86 1.33 -11.21 -4.73
CA ARG A 86 -0.02 -11.70 -5.01
C ARG A 86 -0.94 -10.57 -5.51
N SER A 87 -0.93 -9.42 -4.85
CA SER A 87 -1.73 -8.25 -5.26
C SER A 87 -1.28 -7.75 -6.63
N LEU A 88 0.03 -7.64 -6.88
CA LEU A 88 0.56 -7.19 -8.17
C LEU A 88 0.08 -8.06 -9.34
N ILE A 89 0.08 -9.38 -9.17
CA ILE A 89 -0.39 -10.32 -10.21
C ILE A 89 -1.88 -10.12 -10.49
N LEU A 90 -2.71 -9.96 -9.45
CA LEU A 90 -4.15 -9.74 -9.62
C LEU A 90 -4.43 -8.40 -10.30
N LYS A 91 -3.76 -7.32 -9.86
CA LYS A 91 -3.93 -5.99 -10.43
C LYS A 91 -3.42 -5.86 -11.85
N PHE A 92 -2.46 -6.68 -12.27
CA PHE A 92 -2.07 -6.74 -13.67
C PHE A 92 -3.21 -7.23 -14.56
N VAL A 93 -4.00 -8.21 -14.12
CA VAL A 93 -5.17 -8.69 -14.87
C VAL A 93 -6.26 -7.62 -14.96
N ASP A 94 -6.57 -6.97 -13.83
CA ASP A 94 -7.54 -5.85 -13.78
C ASP A 94 -7.12 -4.70 -14.71
N LEU A 95 -5.81 -4.44 -14.81
CA LEU A 95 -5.27 -3.38 -15.66
C LEU A 95 -5.47 -3.67 -17.15
N LEU A 96 -5.30 -4.92 -17.56
CA LEU A 96 -5.53 -5.32 -18.95
C LEU A 96 -7.00 -5.12 -19.35
N ASP A 97 -7.94 -5.46 -18.47
CA ASP A 97 -9.38 -5.23 -18.71
C ASP A 97 -9.72 -3.73 -18.76
N ALA A 98 -9.11 -2.93 -17.87
CA ALA A 98 -9.31 -1.49 -17.85
C ALA A 98 -8.72 -0.76 -19.07
N ALA A 99 -7.67 -1.31 -19.68
CA ALA A 99 -7.01 -0.73 -20.85
C ALA A 99 -7.74 -1.01 -22.18
N GLY A 100 -8.58 -2.06 -22.22
CA GLY A 100 -9.32 -2.50 -23.41
C GLY A 100 -8.56 -3.49 -24.28
#